data_AF-A0A0C1ULD9-F1
#
_entry.id   AF-A0A0C1ULD9-F1
#
_cell.length_a   1.000
_cell.length_b   1.000
_cell.length_c   1.000
_cell.angle_alpha   90.00
_cell.angle_beta   90.00
_cell.angle_gamma   90.00
#
_symmetry.space_group_name_H-M   'P 1'
#
loop_
_entity.id
_entity.type
_entity.pdbx_description
1 polymer ?
#
loop_
_entity_poly.entity_id
_entity_poly.type
_entity_poly.pdbx_seq_one_letter_code
_entity_poly.pdbx_strand_id
1 'polypeptide(L)'
;MGLIARAIEEAGVPTLSMSSARDITRSAWPARSVYLDYPLGHTAGQPNKPELNEAIMRDTLAAFESLSEPGSMAHLPYRWADTDDWKDKVFAPMESKKASDDSPEYDDDRVARYDTPQYQTDDDQTAAEHSHDGEECLVCVGIDY
;
A
#
# COMPACT_ATOMS: atom_id res chain seq x y z
N MET A 1 10.57 2.54 -0.33
CA MET A 1 10.81 1.27 0.38
C MET A 1 12.17 0.63 0.10
N GLY A 2 12.79 0.78 -1.09
CA GLY A 2 14.07 0.10 -1.41
C GLY A 2 15.25 0.44 -0.48
N LEU A 3 15.41 1.71 -0.07
CA LEU A 3 16.49 2.12 0.84
C LEU A 3 16.38 1.51 2.24
N ILE A 4 15.15 1.50 2.79
CA ILE A 4 14.88 0.93 4.12
C ILE A 4 15.13 -0.58 4.10
N ALA A 5 14.66 -1.28 3.07
CA ALA A 5 14.90 -2.72 2.92
C ALA A 5 16.39 -3.08 2.92
N ARG A 6 17.24 -2.26 2.28
CA ARG A 6 18.70 -2.46 2.28
C ARG A 6 19.32 -2.23 3.65
N ALA A 7 18.89 -1.21 4.39
CA ALA A 7 19.36 -0.98 5.75
C ALA A 7 18.99 -2.13 6.71
N ILE A 8 17.79 -2.72 6.53
CA ILE A 8 17.33 -3.88 7.31
C ILE A 8 18.16 -5.13 6.96
N GLU A 9 18.47 -5.36 5.69
CA GLU A 9 19.37 -6.44 5.25
C GLU A 9 20.79 -6.28 5.79
N GLU A 10 21.32 -5.05 5.81
CA GLU A 10 22.64 -4.75 6.41
C GLU A 10 22.68 -5.06 7.92
N ALA A 11 21.55 -4.92 8.62
CA ALA A 11 21.39 -5.33 10.00
C ALA A 11 21.23 -6.87 10.19
N GLY A 12 21.32 -7.66 9.11
CA GLY A 12 21.22 -9.12 9.14
C GLY A 12 19.80 -9.65 9.10
N VAL A 13 18.81 -8.81 8.79
CA VAL A 13 17.41 -9.22 8.67
C VAL A 13 17.02 -9.31 7.19
N PRO A 14 16.73 -10.51 6.67
CA PRO A 14 16.46 -10.70 5.25
C PRO A 14 15.07 -10.16 4.87
N THR A 15 14.98 -9.40 3.78
CA THR A 15 13.76 -8.70 3.32
C THR A 15 13.42 -9.01 1.86
N LEU A 16 12.13 -8.87 1.54
CA LEU A 16 11.62 -8.88 0.17
C LEU A 16 10.46 -7.90 0.05
N SER A 17 10.41 -7.16 -1.06
CA SER A 17 9.33 -6.22 -1.36
C SER A 17 8.30 -6.84 -2.31
N MET A 18 7.03 -6.90 -1.90
CA MET A 18 5.91 -7.19 -2.80
C MET A 18 5.44 -5.90 -3.47
N SER A 19 5.28 -5.89 -4.79
CA SER A 19 4.93 -4.66 -5.51
C SER A 19 4.03 -4.91 -6.72
N SER A 20 3.20 -3.91 -7.02
CA SER A 20 2.43 -3.81 -8.26
C SER A 20 2.93 -2.70 -9.21
N ALA A 21 4.02 -2.00 -8.86
CA ALA A 21 4.62 -0.95 -9.68
C ALA A 21 6.00 -1.38 -10.16
N ARG A 22 6.07 -2.18 -11.23
CA ARG A 22 7.27 -2.89 -11.67
C ARG A 22 8.47 -1.98 -11.93
N ASP A 23 8.29 -0.96 -12.75
CA ASP A 23 9.31 0.00 -13.18
C ASP A 23 9.78 0.87 -12.02
N ILE A 24 8.85 1.41 -11.22
CA ILE A 24 9.15 2.18 -10.01
C ILE A 24 9.95 1.33 -9.02
N THR A 25 9.57 0.07 -8.83
CA THR A 25 10.25 -0.84 -7.90
C THR A 25 11.65 -1.21 -8.37
N ARG A 26 11.82 -1.45 -9.68
CA ARG A 26 13.15 -1.66 -10.27
C ARG A 26 14.05 -0.44 -10.08
N SER A 27 13.52 0.77 -10.30
CA SER A 27 14.24 2.03 -10.09
C SER A 27 14.63 2.23 -8.62
N ALA A 28 13.75 1.87 -7.68
CA ALA A 28 14.05 1.93 -6.24
C ALA A 28 15.10 0.90 -5.79
N TRP A 29 15.36 -0.13 -6.61
CA TRP A 29 16.41 -1.15 -6.43
C TRP A 29 16.43 -1.75 -5.01
N PRO A 30 15.37 -2.44 -4.57
CA PRO A 30 15.35 -3.16 -3.28
C PRO A 30 16.29 -4.38 -3.32
N ALA A 31 16.58 -4.98 -2.17
CA ALA A 31 17.39 -6.20 -2.10
C ALA A 31 16.77 -7.33 -2.93
N ARG A 32 15.48 -7.61 -2.73
CA ARG A 32 14.69 -8.59 -3.47
C ARG A 32 13.28 -8.07 -3.67
N SER A 33 12.63 -8.48 -4.74
CA SER A 33 11.22 -8.14 -4.96
C SER A 33 10.43 -9.23 -5.69
N VAL A 34 9.11 -9.23 -5.47
CA VAL A 34 8.16 -9.89 -6.35
C VAL A 34 7.24 -8.84 -6.96
N TYR A 35 6.87 -9.07 -8.20
CA TYR A 35 5.90 -8.26 -8.93
C TYR A 35 4.61 -9.04 -9.15
N LEU A 36 3.49 -8.41 -8.77
CA LEU A 36 2.13 -8.88 -8.99
C LEU A 36 1.40 -7.81 -9.82
N ASP A 37 0.93 -8.15 -11.03
CA ASP A 37 0.30 -7.19 -11.95
C ASP A 37 -1.17 -6.89 -11.58
N TYR A 38 -1.36 -6.38 -10.36
CA TYR A 38 -2.65 -6.07 -9.74
C TYR A 38 -2.75 -4.54 -9.52
N PRO A 39 -3.94 -3.97 -9.26
CA PRO A 39 -4.05 -2.58 -8.83
C PRO A 39 -3.17 -2.27 -7.62
N LEU A 40 -2.71 -1.02 -7.51
CA LEU A 40 -2.02 -0.56 -6.31
C LEU A 40 -2.92 -0.78 -5.08
N GLY A 41 -2.29 -1.18 -3.96
CA GLY A 41 -2.99 -1.57 -2.73
C GLY A 41 -3.40 -3.04 -2.65
N HIS A 42 -3.26 -3.82 -3.74
CA HIS A 42 -3.67 -5.23 -3.80
C HIS A 42 -2.47 -6.18 -3.99
N THR A 43 -1.30 -5.83 -3.43
CA THR A 43 -0.05 -6.60 -3.59
C THR A 43 -0.08 -7.97 -2.94
N ALA A 44 -0.99 -8.21 -1.98
CA ALA A 44 -1.20 -9.51 -1.32
C ALA A 44 -2.34 -10.34 -1.95
N GLY A 45 -2.94 -9.86 -3.04
CA GLY A 45 -4.02 -10.53 -3.75
C GLY A 45 -5.36 -9.81 -3.67
N GLN A 46 -6.44 -10.52 -4.03
CA GLN A 46 -7.77 -9.95 -4.15
C GLN A 46 -8.51 -9.93 -2.81
N PRO A 47 -9.39 -8.93 -2.59
CA PRO A 47 -10.25 -8.91 -1.42
C PRO A 47 -11.14 -10.16 -1.40
N ASN A 48 -11.33 -10.74 -0.20
CA ASN A 48 -12.25 -11.86 0.03
C ASN A 48 -11.90 -13.15 -0.75
N LYS A 49 -10.63 -13.35 -1.13
CA LYS A 49 -10.15 -14.59 -1.78
C LYS A 49 -8.99 -15.22 -0.99
N PRO A 50 -9.24 -15.77 0.21
CA PRO A 50 -8.18 -16.22 1.11
C PRO A 50 -7.28 -17.30 0.49
N GLU A 51 -7.82 -18.24 -0.28
CA GLU A 51 -7.03 -19.30 -0.93
C GLU A 51 -6.08 -18.74 -1.98
N LEU A 52 -6.53 -17.74 -2.75
CA LEU A 52 -5.69 -17.06 -3.73
C LEU A 52 -4.59 -16.23 -3.03
N ASN A 53 -4.95 -15.51 -1.98
CA ASN A 53 -4.00 -14.70 -1.22
C ASN A 53 -2.94 -15.59 -0.55
N GLU A 54 -3.34 -16.76 -0.03
CA GLU A 54 -2.41 -17.77 0.49
C GLU A 54 -1.47 -18.27 -0.61
N ALA A 55 -1.97 -18.61 -1.80
CA ALA A 55 -1.15 -19.04 -2.92
C ALA A 55 -0.13 -17.98 -3.35
N ILE A 56 -0.55 -16.71 -3.46
CA ILE A 56 0.33 -15.57 -3.75
C ILE A 56 1.44 -15.45 -2.70
N MET A 57 1.11 -15.60 -1.42
CA MET A 57 2.09 -15.55 -0.34
C MET A 57 3.06 -16.73 -0.38
N ARG A 58 2.58 -17.94 -0.69
CA ARG A 58 3.44 -19.14 -0.85
C ARG A 58 4.44 -18.94 -1.99
N ASP A 59 3.99 -18.47 -3.15
CA ASP A 59 4.87 -18.21 -4.28
C ASP A 59 5.85 -17.07 -4.00
N THR A 60 5.43 -16.07 -3.22
CA THR A 60 6.31 -14.98 -2.76
C THR A 60 7.42 -15.49 -1.86
N LEU A 61 7.10 -16.38 -0.91
CA LEU A 61 8.08 -17.00 -0.03
C LEU A 61 9.01 -17.96 -0.80
N ALA A 62 8.49 -18.71 -1.77
CA ALA A 62 9.33 -19.51 -2.65
C ALA A 62 10.30 -18.63 -3.48
N ALA A 63 9.82 -17.49 -4.00
CA ALA A 63 10.67 -16.52 -4.68
C ALA A 63 11.77 -15.98 -3.74
N PHE A 64 11.46 -15.70 -2.48
CA PHE A 64 12.43 -15.25 -1.48
C PHE A 64 13.64 -16.17 -1.34
N GLU A 65 13.41 -17.48 -1.38
CA GLU A 65 14.47 -18.51 -1.30
C GLU A 65 15.30 -18.60 -2.59
N SER A 66 14.70 -18.30 -3.74
CA SER A 66 15.36 -18.39 -5.05
C SER A 66 16.13 -17.12 -5.45
N LEU A 67 15.72 -15.95 -4.96
CA LEU A 67 16.27 -14.66 -5.36
C LEU A 67 17.51 -14.34 -4.52
N SER A 68 18.70 -14.62 -5.05
CA SER A 68 19.99 -14.41 -4.36
C SER A 68 20.73 -13.14 -4.77
N GLU A 69 20.34 -12.49 -5.87
CA GLU A 69 21.03 -11.31 -6.38
C GLU A 69 20.32 -10.01 -5.95
N PRO A 70 21.06 -8.98 -5.48
CA PRO A 70 20.48 -7.67 -5.17
C PRO A 70 19.76 -7.04 -6.36
N GLY A 71 18.53 -6.55 -6.14
CA GLY A 71 17.71 -5.96 -7.20
C GLY A 71 16.97 -6.97 -8.08
N SER A 72 17.10 -8.27 -7.78
CA SER A 72 16.36 -9.30 -8.48
C SER A 72 14.84 -9.20 -8.22
N MET A 73 14.07 -9.60 -9.23
CA MET A 73 12.62 -9.49 -9.25
C MET A 73 11.98 -10.71 -9.89
N ALA A 74 11.18 -11.44 -9.12
CA ALA A 74 10.31 -12.48 -9.67
C ALA A 74 8.95 -11.88 -10.09
N HIS A 75 8.33 -12.47 -11.12
CA HIS A 75 7.01 -12.10 -11.59
C HIS A 75 6.03 -13.22 -11.24
N LEU A 76 5.00 -12.91 -10.46
CA LEU A 76 4.01 -13.91 -10.07
C LEU A 76 3.00 -14.14 -11.20
N PRO A 77 2.54 -15.38 -11.43
CA PRO A 77 1.73 -15.75 -12.61
C PRO A 77 0.22 -15.50 -12.44
N TYR A 78 -0.19 -14.64 -11.51
CA TYR A 78 -1.61 -14.39 -11.23
C TYR A 78 -2.15 -13.22 -12.04
N ARG A 79 -3.44 -13.29 -12.39
CA ARG A 79 -4.15 -12.25 -13.14
C ARG A 79 -5.25 -11.65 -12.28
N TRP A 80 -5.36 -10.32 -12.30
CA TRP A 80 -6.43 -9.61 -11.61
C TRP A 80 -7.81 -9.93 -12.22
N ALA A 81 -7.90 -9.93 -13.55
CA ALA A 81 -9.11 -10.26 -14.26
C ALA A 81 -8.77 -11.00 -15.56
N ASP A 82 -9.80 -11.51 -16.22
CA ASP A 82 -9.65 -12.16 -17.53
C ASP A 82 -9.11 -11.17 -18.57
N THR A 83 -9.55 -9.91 -18.51
CA THR A 83 -9.12 -8.80 -19.38
C THR A 83 -8.37 -7.72 -18.59
N ASP A 84 -7.64 -6.87 -19.31
CA ASP A 84 -6.86 -5.76 -18.74
C ASP A 84 -7.66 -4.44 -18.65
N ASP A 85 -8.97 -4.45 -18.92
CA ASP A 85 -9.85 -3.27 -18.92
C ASP A 85 -9.91 -2.54 -17.58
N TRP A 86 -9.45 -3.19 -16.50
CA TRP A 86 -9.31 -2.58 -15.19
C TRP A 86 -8.17 -1.54 -15.14
N LYS A 87 -7.13 -1.68 -15.97
CA LYS A 87 -5.96 -0.78 -16.00
C LYS A 87 -6.34 0.62 -16.44
N ASP A 88 -7.36 0.74 -17.28
CA ASP A 88 -7.89 2.02 -17.74
C ASP A 88 -8.67 2.76 -16.65
N LYS A 89 -9.08 2.06 -15.57
CA LYS A 89 -9.92 2.63 -14.50
C LYS A 89 -9.16 3.03 -13.24
N VAL A 90 -7.98 2.44 -12.98
CA VAL A 90 -7.26 2.63 -11.72
C VAL A 90 -6.63 4.01 -11.52
N PHE A 91 -6.47 4.77 -12.61
CA PHE A 91 -5.98 6.16 -12.58
C PHE A 91 -6.95 7.13 -13.28
N ALA A 92 -8.12 6.65 -13.70
CA ALA A 92 -9.12 7.52 -14.29
C ALA A 92 -9.75 8.36 -13.16
N PRO A 93 -9.73 9.69 -13.28
CA PRO A 93 -10.54 10.54 -12.42
C PRO A 93 -12.00 10.12 -12.52
N MET A 94 -12.75 10.13 -11.41
CA MET A 94 -14.18 9.89 -11.49
C MET A 94 -14.82 10.99 -12.35
N GLU A 95 -15.52 10.59 -13.41
CA GLU A 95 -16.34 11.50 -14.20
C GLU A 95 -17.45 12.03 -13.30
N SER A 96 -17.48 13.34 -13.10
CA SER A 96 -18.53 13.99 -12.32
C SER A 96 -19.87 13.78 -13.03
N LYS A 97 -20.88 13.26 -12.32
CA LYS A 97 -22.26 13.08 -12.84
C LYS A 97 -22.97 14.42 -13.15
N LYS A 98 -22.27 15.55 -12.99
CA LYS A 98 -22.75 16.92 -13.22
C LYS A 98 -21.68 17.75 -13.93
N ALA A 99 -21.29 17.32 -15.13
CA ALA A 99 -20.53 18.19 -16.02
C ALA A 99 -21.44 19.36 -16.46
N SER A 100 -21.35 20.49 -15.78
CA SER A 100 -21.75 21.79 -16.34
C SER A 100 -20.57 22.37 -17.14
N ASP A 101 -20.91 23.07 -18.22
CA ASP A 101 -20.05 23.50 -19.34
C ASP A 101 -18.87 24.43 -19.00
N ASP A 102 -18.55 24.66 -17.72
CA ASP A 102 -17.62 25.72 -17.30
C ASP A 102 -16.42 25.28 -16.47
N SER A 103 -16.22 23.97 -16.22
CA SER A 103 -14.98 23.39 -15.66
C SER A 103 -15.04 21.86 -15.73
N PRO A 104 -14.01 21.13 -16.21
CA PRO A 104 -13.89 19.71 -15.94
C PRO A 104 -13.49 19.53 -14.47
N GLU A 105 -14.45 19.72 -13.57
CA GLU A 105 -14.27 19.48 -12.14
C GLU A 105 -14.29 17.97 -11.94
N TYR A 106 -13.11 17.40 -11.72
CA TYR A 106 -12.95 16.03 -11.23
C TYR A 106 -13.57 15.95 -9.84
N ASP A 107 -14.42 14.95 -9.60
CA ASP A 107 -15.00 14.75 -8.27
C ASP A 107 -13.86 14.30 -7.33
N ASP A 108 -13.47 15.17 -6.40
CA ASP A 108 -12.48 14.85 -5.37
C ASP A 108 -13.14 13.92 -4.35
N ASP A 109 -12.88 12.62 -4.50
CA ASP A 109 -13.43 11.57 -3.66
C ASP A 109 -12.78 11.48 -2.27
N ARG A 110 -11.81 12.34 -1.99
CA ARG A 110 -11.20 12.44 -0.68
C ARG A 110 -12.20 13.08 0.30
N VAL A 111 -12.29 12.49 1.48
CA VAL A 111 -13.09 13.05 2.58
C VAL A 111 -12.53 14.42 2.97
N ALA A 112 -13.43 15.34 3.37
CA ALA A 112 -13.04 16.63 3.91
C ALA A 112 -12.05 16.45 5.07
N ARG A 113 -11.01 17.28 5.09
CA ARG A 113 -10.10 17.33 6.24
C ARG A 113 -10.79 18.08 7.36
N TYR A 114 -10.97 17.43 8.50
CA TYR A 114 -11.49 18.06 9.71
C TYR A 114 -10.34 18.48 10.61
N ASP A 115 -10.56 19.55 11.39
CA ASP A 115 -9.69 19.97 12.48
C ASP A 115 -9.90 19.11 13.74
N THR A 116 -11.02 18.39 13.82
CA THR A 116 -11.31 17.42 14.87
C THR A 116 -10.68 16.04 14.57
N PRO A 117 -9.99 15.42 15.55
CA PRO A 117 -9.49 14.06 15.43
C PRO A 117 -10.59 13.07 15.02
N GLN A 118 -10.27 12.17 14.10
CA GLN A 118 -11.19 11.12 13.64
C GLN A 118 -10.67 9.77 14.15
N TYR A 119 -11.55 8.99 14.78
CA TYR A 119 -11.22 7.69 15.36
C TYR A 119 -11.92 6.57 14.58
N GLN A 120 -11.29 5.38 14.53
CA GLN A 120 -11.89 4.24 13.84
C GLN A 120 -13.08 3.67 14.64
N THR A 121 -13.03 3.76 15.97
CA THR A 121 -14.10 3.33 16.90
C THR A 121 -14.22 4.26 18.10
N ASP A 122 -15.33 4.18 18.84
CA ASP A 122 -15.53 4.91 20.11
C ASP A 122 -14.52 4.48 21.19
N ASP A 123 -14.08 3.22 21.13
CA ASP A 123 -13.04 2.69 22.01
C ASP A 123 -11.68 3.36 21.73
N ASP A 124 -11.34 3.59 20.45
CA ASP A 124 -10.14 4.32 20.07
C ASP A 124 -10.18 5.78 20.54
N GLN A 125 -11.35 6.42 20.47
CA GLN A 125 -11.54 7.77 21.01
C GLN A 125 -11.30 7.81 22.52
N THR A 126 -11.93 6.89 23.27
CA THR A 126 -11.78 6.82 24.73
C THR A 126 -10.33 6.55 25.13
N ALA A 127 -9.65 5.65 24.41
CA ALA A 127 -8.25 5.34 24.65
C ALA A 127 -7.33 6.54 24.36
N ALA A 128 -7.63 7.32 23.32
CA ALA A 128 -6.92 8.55 23.02
C ALA A 128 -7.15 9.61 24.11
N GLU A 129 -8.41 9.90 24.48
CA GLU A 129 -8.74 10.83 25.56
C GLU A 129 -8.01 10.44 26.86
N HIS A 130 -8.07 9.16 27.26
CA HIS A 130 -7.38 8.66 28.44
C HIS A 130 -5.84 8.84 28.37
N SER A 131 -5.26 8.69 27.18
CA SER A 131 -3.82 8.86 26.97
C SER A 131 -3.39 10.34 26.91
N HIS A 132 -4.34 11.24 26.65
CA HIS A 132 -4.10 12.68 26.45
C HIS A 132 -4.63 13.57 27.59
N ASP A 133 -5.40 13.03 28.54
CA ASP A 133 -6.03 13.72 29.68
C ASP A 133 -5.04 14.48 30.61
N GLY A 134 -3.74 14.26 30.46
CA GLY A 134 -2.69 14.96 31.21
C GLY A 134 -1.67 15.72 30.34
N GLU A 135 -1.87 15.82 29.02
CA GLU A 135 -0.91 16.42 28.07
C GLU A 135 0.50 15.80 28.07
N GLU A 136 0.70 14.68 28.78
CA GLU A 136 1.98 13.98 28.95
C GLU A 136 2.16 12.82 27.94
N CYS A 137 1.62 12.92 26.73
CA CYS A 137 1.78 11.87 25.74
C CYS A 137 3.22 11.88 25.17
N LEU A 138 4.11 11.09 25.79
CA LEU A 138 5.51 10.90 25.38
C LEU A 138 5.66 10.35 23.95
N VAL A 139 4.57 9.86 23.33
CA VAL A 139 4.56 9.25 22.00
C VAL A 139 4.22 10.27 20.91
N CYS A 140 3.36 11.25 21.20
CA CYS A 140 2.96 12.30 20.25
C CYS A 140 3.97 13.46 20.27
N VAL A 141 5.20 13.19 19.84
CA VAL A 141 6.22 14.22 19.64
C VAL A 141 5.74 15.18 18.53
N GLY A 142 5.29 16.38 18.92
CA GLY A 142 5.03 17.48 17.97
C GLY A 142 3.62 18.06 17.96
N ILE A 143 2.73 17.70 18.90
CA ILE A 143 1.52 18.48 19.16
C ILE A 143 1.78 19.31 20.41
N ASP A 144 2.25 20.54 20.20
CA ASP A 144 2.18 21.56 21.25
C ASP A 144 0.69 21.93 21.39
N TYR A 145 0.10 21.64 22.56
CA TYR A 145 -1.23 22.12 22.94
C TYR A 145 -1.18 23.61 23.35
#